data_AF-Q8YDV2-F1
#
_entry.id   AF-Q8YDV2-F1
#
_cell.length_a   1.000
_cell.length_b   1.000
_cell.length_c   1.000
_cell.angle_alpha   90.00
_cell.angle_beta   90.00
_cell.angle_gamma   90.00
#
_symmetry.space_group_name_H-M   'P 1'
#
loop_
_entity.id
_entity.type
_entity.pdbx_description
1 polymer ?
#
loop_
_entity_poly.entity_id
_entity_poly.type
_entity_poly.pdbx_seq_one_letter_code
_entity_poly.pdbx_strand_id
1 'polypeptide(L)'
;MIARDADVTFFVPIANKTTGETRLARSNEERLKALMLLALDGNSAAYRTLLEELSRLLKAYFVRRLFGGRVSEAEDLVQETLLAIHTRRMTYDREMTFLPWVNAIARHKLVDHLRRQGRHDTDVLDEDIAIPGEAANVEARMDVDRVLGGVSERTGGLIRQVKIEGQSIDDAARADDMSQSAGGWRSIGALPRWRSGLEAIKITDDLINRLTGELKPVSRHAMQRLLLGHALLGMVAGVVIMLAFLGARHDLAAAMATPAFWSKLCYAALLLAVLLPALFALSRPLRQNLPWPALLLIFSCLGAAAIYQWEEASPEVRPVLVWGYTALVCPWLIGLISLPTLASLLLAIRKLAPARPTLAGFAAGLVSGGIGVLVYAFHCPESGLPFIALWYTLGIVGTGVLGALGGRFCLRW
;
A
#
# COMPACT_ATOMS: atom_id res chain seq x y z
N MET A 1 -9.14 -13.79 17.38
CA MET A 1 -8.61 -12.57 18.05
C MET A 1 -7.29 -12.98 18.67
N ILE A 2 -6.19 -12.26 18.44
CA ILE A 2 -4.76 -12.66 18.63
C ILE A 2 -4.11 -13.20 17.34
N ALA A 3 -3.60 -12.28 16.51
CA ALA A 3 -2.53 -12.45 15.50
C ALA A 3 -2.42 -11.14 14.70
N ARG A 4 -1.90 -10.07 15.31
CA ARG A 4 -1.70 -8.75 14.65
C ARG A 4 -0.34 -8.09 14.91
N ASP A 5 0.53 -8.66 15.74
CA ASP A 5 1.69 -7.92 16.28
C ASP A 5 3.09 -8.41 15.85
N ALA A 6 3.23 -9.42 14.97
CA ALA A 6 4.56 -9.96 14.62
C ALA A 6 5.32 -9.17 13.53
N ASP A 7 4.64 -8.30 12.76
CA ASP A 7 5.23 -7.57 11.64
C ASP A 7 5.88 -6.21 12.03
N VAL A 8 5.72 -5.75 13.29
CA VAL A 8 6.13 -4.41 13.76
C VAL A 8 7.57 -4.38 14.32
N THR A 9 8.21 -5.54 14.38
CA THR A 9 9.08 -5.87 15.51
C THR A 9 10.57 -5.82 15.23
N PHE A 10 10.98 -4.92 14.34
CA PHE A 10 12.38 -4.71 14.02
C PHE A 10 12.93 -3.33 14.37
N PHE A 11 12.06 -2.33 14.43
CA PHE A 11 12.37 -1.04 15.04
C PHE A 11 12.18 -1.05 16.56
N VAL A 12 11.55 -2.09 17.09
CA VAL A 12 11.40 -2.40 18.52
C VAL A 12 11.95 -3.81 18.72
N PRO A 13 12.95 -4.04 19.58
CA PRO A 13 13.50 -5.39 19.79
C PRO A 13 12.43 -6.33 20.39
N ILE A 14 12.18 -7.49 19.78
CA ILE A 14 11.49 -8.60 20.47
C ILE A 14 12.46 -9.24 21.46
N ALA A 15 12.47 -8.67 22.65
CA ALA A 15 12.30 -9.37 23.92
C ALA A 15 12.83 -10.81 24.06
N ASN A 16 13.96 -10.94 24.75
CA ASN A 16 13.94 -11.53 26.09
C ASN A 16 13.75 -10.34 27.07
N LYS A 17 12.59 -10.21 27.73
CA LYS A 17 12.13 -8.92 28.31
C LYS A 17 12.92 -8.50 29.55
N THR A 18 13.66 -7.39 29.45
CA THR A 18 13.84 -6.47 30.60
C THR A 18 12.93 -5.25 30.40
N THR A 19 12.32 -4.77 31.50
CA THR A 19 11.36 -3.66 31.53
C THR A 19 11.91 -2.32 30.99
N GLY A 20 13.23 -2.18 30.90
CA GLY A 20 13.93 -0.99 30.39
C GLY A 20 13.92 -0.87 28.86
N GLU A 21 14.08 -1.98 28.12
CA GLU A 21 14.21 -1.96 26.66
C GLU A 21 12.89 -1.59 25.96
N THR A 22 11.77 -2.10 26.47
CA THR A 22 10.42 -1.75 25.98
C THR A 22 10.12 -0.27 26.18
N ARG A 23 10.61 0.33 27.27
CA ARG A 23 10.44 1.77 27.56
C ARG A 23 11.26 2.63 26.60
N LEU A 24 12.51 2.24 26.33
CA LEU A 24 13.38 2.93 25.38
C LEU A 24 12.81 2.89 23.95
N ALA A 25 12.32 1.73 23.52
CA ALA A 25 11.72 1.57 22.19
C ALA A 25 10.45 2.43 22.02
N ARG A 26 9.58 2.48 23.04
CA ARG A 26 8.41 3.37 23.06
C ARG A 26 8.80 4.84 23.03
N SER A 27 9.82 5.24 23.80
CA SER A 27 10.34 6.61 23.79
C SER A 27 10.88 7.02 22.42
N ASN A 28 11.59 6.12 21.73
CA ASN A 28 12.07 6.36 20.37
C ASN A 28 10.93 6.50 19.35
N GLU A 29 9.91 5.64 19.43
CA GLU A 29 8.69 5.74 18.61
C GLU A 29 7.98 7.09 18.80
N GLU A 30 7.73 7.50 20.05
CA GLU A 30 7.07 8.77 20.37
C GLU A 30 7.88 9.97 19.87
N ARG A 31 9.21 9.92 20.00
CA ARG A 31 10.13 10.98 19.54
C ARG A 31 10.17 11.09 18.02
N LEU A 32 10.31 9.97 17.29
CA LEU A 32 10.31 9.96 15.83
C LEU A 32 8.95 10.42 15.27
N LYS A 33 7.85 9.99 15.91
CA LYS A 33 6.51 10.49 15.60
C LYS A 33 6.41 12.01 15.78
N ALA A 34 6.90 12.56 16.89
CA ALA A 34 6.87 14.00 17.14
C ALA A 34 7.64 14.79 16.05
N LEU A 35 8.82 14.30 15.65
CA LEU A 35 9.58 14.90 14.54
C LEU A 35 8.80 14.85 13.22
N MET A 36 8.13 13.73 12.91
CA MET A 36 7.29 13.61 11.72
C MET A 36 6.10 14.57 11.74
N LEU A 37 5.44 14.76 12.89
CA LEU A 37 4.33 15.71 13.02
C LEU A 37 4.79 17.16 12.77
N LEU A 38 5.93 17.55 13.35
CA LEU A 38 6.54 18.86 13.10
C LEU A 38 6.94 19.03 11.63
N ALA A 39 7.48 17.99 11.00
CA ALA A 39 7.82 18.00 9.59
C ALA A 39 6.58 18.18 8.70
N LEU A 40 5.47 17.52 9.02
CA LEU A 40 4.20 17.71 8.31
C LEU A 40 3.67 19.14 8.46
N ASP A 41 3.99 19.84 9.55
CA ASP A 41 3.64 21.24 9.76
C ASP A 41 4.66 22.22 9.15
N GLY A 42 5.70 21.71 8.47
CA GLY A 42 6.67 22.51 7.69
C GLY A 42 8.01 22.77 8.38
N ASN A 43 8.30 22.13 9.52
CA ASN A 43 9.58 22.31 10.20
C ASN A 43 10.70 21.50 9.53
N SER A 44 11.48 22.15 8.66
CA SER A 44 12.59 21.52 7.93
C SER A 44 13.72 21.02 8.84
N ALA A 45 13.96 21.65 9.99
CA ALA A 45 14.98 21.20 10.94
C ALA A 45 14.57 19.89 11.63
N ALA A 46 13.32 19.81 12.11
CA ALA A 46 12.77 18.57 12.66
C ALA A 46 12.74 17.45 11.61
N TYR A 47 12.44 17.79 10.35
CA TYR A 47 12.46 16.82 9.26
C TYR A 47 13.87 16.33 8.92
N ARG A 48 14.88 17.20 8.94
CA ARG A 48 16.28 16.82 8.81
C ARG A 48 16.67 15.80 9.87
N THR A 49 16.42 16.13 11.14
CA THR A 49 16.72 15.23 12.27
C THR A 49 16.02 13.88 12.11
N LEU A 50 14.76 13.88 11.67
CA LEU A 50 14.02 12.66 11.38
C LEU A 50 14.70 11.81 10.30
N LEU A 51 15.05 12.41 9.16
CA LEU A 51 15.64 11.68 8.03
C LEU A 51 17.04 11.14 8.36
N GLU A 52 17.86 11.90 9.09
CA GLU A 52 19.18 11.45 9.56
C GLU A 52 19.06 10.22 10.48
N GLU A 53 18.09 10.22 11.38
CA GLU A 53 17.82 9.09 12.27
C GLU A 53 17.25 7.88 11.53
N LEU A 54 16.28 8.11 10.65
CA LEU A 54 15.71 7.05 9.81
C LEU A 54 16.77 6.44 8.90
N SER A 55 17.69 7.24 8.35
CA SER A 55 18.80 6.74 7.54
C SER A 55 19.62 5.68 8.29
N ARG A 56 20.02 5.98 9.54
CA ARG A 56 20.78 5.03 10.38
C ARG A 56 19.99 3.75 10.66
N LEU A 57 18.71 3.89 11.02
CA LEU A 57 17.86 2.75 11.36
C LEU A 57 17.54 1.88 10.14
N LEU A 58 17.27 2.50 8.99
CA LEU A 58 17.02 1.80 7.73
C LEU A 58 18.27 1.10 7.22
N LYS A 59 19.45 1.73 7.33
CA LYS A 59 20.73 1.09 6.98
C LYS A 59 20.94 -0.20 7.77
N ALA A 60 20.74 -0.15 9.09
CA ALA A 60 20.82 -1.34 9.94
C ALA A 60 19.76 -2.40 9.57
N TYR A 61 18.54 -1.96 9.24
CA TYR A 61 17.44 -2.83 8.82
C TYR A 61 17.76 -3.60 7.53
N PHE A 62 18.28 -2.91 6.49
CA PHE A 62 18.58 -3.50 5.19
C PHE A 62 19.86 -4.34 5.22
N VAL A 63 20.94 -3.87 5.84
CA VAL A 63 22.19 -4.63 5.97
C VAL A 63 21.96 -5.99 6.63
N ARG A 64 21.08 -6.05 7.64
CA ARG A 64 20.76 -7.31 8.32
C ARG A 64 19.94 -8.29 7.45
N ARG A 65 19.26 -7.81 6.42
CA ARG A 65 18.36 -8.62 5.56
C ARG A 65 18.93 -8.93 4.18
N LEU A 66 19.92 -8.15 3.73
CA LEU A 66 20.66 -8.40 2.50
C LEU A 66 21.85 -9.31 2.83
N PHE A 67 21.66 -10.62 2.69
CA PHE A 67 22.72 -11.59 2.90
C PHE A 67 23.83 -11.41 1.84
N GLY A 68 25.11 -11.54 2.24
CA GLY A 68 26.25 -11.59 1.31
C GLY A 68 27.07 -10.30 1.13
N GLY A 69 26.96 -9.31 2.02
CA GLY A 69 27.93 -8.20 2.08
C GLY A 69 27.72 -7.05 1.09
N ARG A 70 26.51 -6.86 0.58
CA ARG A 70 26.19 -5.86 -0.46
C ARG A 70 25.82 -4.51 0.13
N VAL A 71 26.78 -3.86 0.79
CA VAL A 71 26.59 -2.57 1.49
C VAL A 71 26.03 -1.48 0.56
N SER A 72 26.45 -1.46 -0.71
CA SER A 72 25.94 -0.51 -1.72
C SER A 72 24.42 -0.64 -1.94
N GLU A 73 23.90 -1.87 -2.01
CA GLU A 73 22.45 -2.08 -2.22
C GLU A 73 21.62 -1.63 -1.02
N ALA A 74 22.17 -1.76 0.20
CA ALA A 74 21.52 -1.27 1.39
C ALA A 74 21.40 0.26 1.36
N GLU A 75 22.42 0.96 0.85
CA GLU A 75 22.44 2.42 0.74
C GLU A 75 21.44 2.91 -0.31
N ASP A 76 21.37 2.25 -1.47
CA ASP A 76 20.35 2.52 -2.48
C ASP A 76 18.94 2.34 -1.91
N LEU A 77 18.70 1.26 -1.17
CA LEU A 77 17.42 0.99 -0.52
C LEU A 77 17.08 2.02 0.56
N VAL A 78 18.06 2.53 1.32
CA VAL A 78 17.85 3.65 2.25
C VAL A 78 17.39 4.88 1.48
N GLN A 79 18.10 5.26 0.42
CA GLN A 79 17.77 6.45 -0.38
C GLN A 79 16.38 6.34 -1.01
N GLU A 80 16.07 5.20 -1.63
CA GLU A 80 14.75 4.93 -2.19
C GLU A 80 13.65 5.00 -1.13
N THR A 81 13.92 4.51 0.09
CA THR A 81 12.97 4.52 1.19
C THR A 81 12.75 5.92 1.75
N LEU A 82 13.81 6.72 1.93
CA LEU A 82 13.70 8.12 2.38
C LEU A 82 12.94 8.97 1.35
N LEU A 83 13.22 8.77 0.05
CA LEU A 83 12.47 9.41 -1.04
C LEU A 83 10.99 8.98 -1.03
N ALA A 84 10.71 7.69 -0.80
CA ALA A 84 9.36 7.18 -0.66
C ALA A 84 8.62 7.80 0.53
N ILE A 85 9.28 7.93 1.68
CA ILE A 85 8.72 8.58 2.87
C ILE A 85 8.40 10.05 2.58
N HIS A 86 9.32 10.77 1.93
CA HIS A 86 9.10 12.17 1.56
C HIS A 86 7.91 12.35 0.63
N THR A 87 7.88 11.62 -0.48
CA THR A 87 6.84 11.74 -1.51
C THR A 87 5.46 11.34 -0.99
N ARG A 88 5.39 10.38 -0.05
CA ARG A 88 4.13 9.81 0.44
C ARG A 88 3.73 10.29 1.83
N ARG A 89 4.44 11.27 2.41
CA ARG A 89 4.16 11.80 3.76
C ARG A 89 2.71 12.24 3.97
N MET A 90 2.00 12.63 2.91
CA MET A 90 0.56 12.96 2.97
C MET A 90 -0.36 11.77 3.27
N THR A 91 0.14 10.54 3.16
CA THR A 91 -0.58 9.31 3.53
C THR A 91 -0.42 8.95 5.02
N TYR A 92 0.50 9.60 5.74
CA TYR A 92 0.68 9.36 7.16
C TYR A 92 -0.49 9.93 7.94
N ASP A 93 -1.11 9.07 8.75
CA ASP A 93 -2.16 9.46 9.69
C ASP A 93 -1.52 9.90 11.01
N ARG A 94 -1.84 11.10 11.47
CA ARG A 94 -1.31 11.68 12.71
C ARG A 94 -1.71 10.85 13.93
N GLU A 95 -2.81 10.10 13.86
CA GLU A 95 -3.30 9.25 14.94
C GLU A 95 -2.58 7.88 15.00
N MET A 96 -1.88 7.47 13.94
CA MET A 96 -1.20 6.18 13.90
C MET A 96 0.20 6.22 14.53
N THR A 97 0.71 5.04 14.86
CA THR A 97 2.13 4.82 15.15
C THR A 97 2.96 5.04 13.89
N PHE A 98 4.15 5.61 14.06
CA PHE A 98 5.03 6.08 12.99
C PHE A 98 5.91 4.94 12.43
N LEU A 99 6.62 4.20 13.27
CA LEU A 99 7.54 3.16 12.79
C LEU A 99 6.86 2.03 12.01
N PRO A 100 5.64 1.58 12.31
CA PRO A 100 4.94 0.60 11.46
C PRO A 100 4.67 1.12 10.04
N TRP A 101 4.36 2.40 9.89
CA TRP A 101 4.17 3.03 8.58
C TRP A 101 5.49 3.09 7.81
N VAL A 102 6.60 3.45 8.46
CA VAL A 102 7.95 3.41 7.87
C VAL A 102 8.35 1.99 7.48
N ASN A 103 8.16 1.02 8.37
CA ASN A 103 8.51 -0.38 8.14
C ASN A 103 7.73 -0.97 6.97
N ALA A 104 6.46 -0.60 6.80
CA ALA A 104 5.68 -1.07 5.65
C ALA A 104 6.27 -0.59 4.31
N ILE A 105 6.75 0.66 4.24
CA ILE A 105 7.46 1.21 3.08
C ILE A 105 8.80 0.48 2.86
N ALA A 106 9.61 0.35 3.91
CA ALA A 106 10.92 -0.29 3.84
C ALA A 106 10.84 -1.77 3.42
N ARG A 107 9.89 -2.52 3.99
CA ARG A 107 9.61 -3.92 3.65
C ARG A 107 9.18 -4.05 2.19
N HIS A 108 8.32 -3.15 1.71
CA HIS A 108 7.91 -3.14 0.31
C HIS A 108 9.10 -2.94 -0.62
N LYS A 109 9.95 -1.94 -0.33
CA LYS A 109 11.19 -1.68 -1.09
C LYS A 109 12.15 -2.86 -1.10
N LEU A 110 12.35 -3.52 0.05
CA LEU A 110 13.17 -4.71 0.12
C LEU A 110 12.63 -5.86 -0.73
N VAL A 111 11.32 -6.15 -0.63
CA VAL A 111 10.69 -7.24 -1.40
C VAL A 111 10.78 -6.95 -2.89
N ASP A 112 10.55 -5.70 -3.31
CA ASP A 112 10.64 -5.33 -4.71
C ASP A 112 12.07 -5.46 -5.24
N HIS A 113 13.07 -5.02 -4.47
CA HIS A 113 14.50 -5.22 -4.79
C HIS A 113 14.85 -6.70 -4.96
N LEU A 114 14.47 -7.54 -3.99
CA LEU A 114 14.72 -8.99 -4.04
C LEU A 114 14.03 -9.66 -5.23
N ARG A 115 12.82 -9.20 -5.61
CA ARG A 115 12.12 -9.70 -6.82
C ARG A 115 12.85 -9.34 -8.10
N ARG A 116 13.39 -8.12 -8.21
CA ARG A 116 14.17 -7.71 -9.39
C ARG A 116 15.48 -8.50 -9.50
N GLN A 117 16.13 -8.79 -8.37
CA GLN A 117 17.32 -9.61 -8.34
C GLN A 117 17.05 -11.08 -8.67
N GLY A 118 15.96 -11.66 -8.16
CA GLY A 118 15.55 -13.03 -8.49
C GLY A 118 15.10 -13.20 -9.95
N ARG A 119 14.46 -12.18 -10.55
CA ARG A 119 14.12 -12.18 -11.99
C ARG A 119 15.34 -12.13 -12.92
N HIS A 120 16.52 -11.80 -12.42
CA HIS A 120 17.76 -11.94 -13.18
C HIS A 120 18.22 -13.41 -13.31
N ASP A 121 17.62 -14.35 -12.56
CA ASP A 121 18.01 -15.76 -12.53
C ASP A 121 16.88 -16.74 -12.92
N THR A 122 15.66 -16.28 -13.19
CA THR A 122 14.60 -17.05 -13.90
C THR A 122 13.37 -16.18 -14.19
N ASP A 123 13.00 -16.08 -15.47
CA ASP A 123 11.67 -15.61 -15.90
C ASP A 123 10.64 -16.70 -15.58
N VAL A 124 9.55 -16.37 -14.87
CA VAL A 124 8.15 -16.79 -15.13
C VAL A 124 7.22 -16.15 -14.06
N LEU A 125 6.02 -15.81 -14.52
CA LEU A 125 4.85 -15.26 -13.81
C LEU A 125 4.57 -15.95 -12.46
N ASP A 126 4.23 -15.21 -11.38
CA ASP A 126 2.87 -15.28 -10.83
C ASP A 126 2.52 -14.35 -9.63
N GLU A 127 1.20 -14.33 -9.40
CA GLU A 127 0.34 -13.88 -8.31
C GLU A 127 0.81 -14.09 -6.87
N ASP A 128 0.23 -13.24 -6.00
CA ASP A 128 0.06 -13.38 -4.56
C ASP A 128 0.76 -14.58 -3.90
N ILE A 129 2.05 -14.41 -3.62
CA ILE A 129 2.65 -15.09 -2.47
C ILE A 129 1.99 -14.47 -1.23
N ALA A 130 0.89 -15.08 -0.80
CA ALA A 130 0.63 -15.24 0.62
C ALA A 130 1.90 -15.85 1.19
N ILE A 131 2.71 -15.04 1.88
CA ILE A 131 3.73 -15.60 2.77
C ILE A 131 2.92 -16.34 3.83
N PRO A 132 2.92 -17.69 3.83
CA PRO A 132 2.22 -18.44 4.86
C PRO A 132 2.83 -18.06 6.21
N GLY A 133 2.01 -18.16 7.25
CA GLY A 133 2.34 -17.76 8.62
C GLY A 133 3.76 -18.11 9.05
N GLU A 134 4.33 -17.16 9.79
CA GLU A 134 5.68 -17.07 10.32
C GLU A 134 6.00 -18.13 11.40
N ALA A 135 5.68 -19.41 11.14
CA ALA A 135 5.85 -20.49 12.12
C ALA A 135 6.59 -21.73 11.59
N ALA A 136 7.08 -21.75 10.35
CA ALA A 136 7.98 -22.81 9.89
C ALA A 136 8.91 -22.27 8.80
N ASN A 137 10.21 -22.52 8.95
CA ASN A 137 11.32 -22.18 8.03
C ASN A 137 12.10 -20.88 8.28
N VAL A 138 12.42 -20.59 9.54
CA VAL A 138 13.78 -20.10 9.90
C VAL A 138 14.71 -21.27 10.26
N GLU A 139 14.21 -22.51 10.19
CA GLU A 139 15.00 -23.72 10.43
C GLU A 139 15.53 -24.35 9.13
N ALA A 140 16.06 -23.51 8.24
CA ALA A 140 17.15 -23.94 7.37
C ALA A 140 18.46 -23.44 7.98
N ARG A 141 18.73 -23.84 9.24
CA ARG A 141 20.12 -23.96 9.70
C ARG A 141 20.71 -25.09 8.87
N MET A 142 21.27 -24.77 7.71
CA MET A 142 22.30 -25.63 7.14
C MET A 142 23.37 -25.71 8.23
N ASP A 143 23.49 -26.89 8.83
CA ASP A 143 24.54 -27.19 9.78
C ASP A 143 25.88 -27.03 9.04
N VAL A 144 26.53 -25.89 9.25
CA VAL A 144 27.75 -25.53 8.53
C VAL A 144 28.84 -26.57 8.82
N ASP A 145 28.82 -27.18 10.00
CA ASP A 145 29.75 -28.25 10.38
C ASP A 145 29.50 -29.52 9.54
N ARG A 146 28.24 -29.81 9.17
CA ARG A 146 27.88 -30.94 8.29
C ARG A 146 28.30 -30.72 6.83
N VAL A 147 28.24 -29.48 6.35
CA VAL A 147 28.62 -29.12 4.96
C VAL A 147 30.14 -28.96 4.82
N LEU A 148 30.82 -28.47 5.86
CA LEU A 148 32.28 -28.36 5.89
C LEU A 148 32.98 -29.69 6.21
N GLY A 149 32.28 -30.70 6.73
CA GLY A 149 32.84 -32.03 7.02
C GLY A 149 33.38 -32.79 5.79
N GLY A 150 33.06 -32.34 4.57
CA GLY A 150 33.60 -32.89 3.32
C GLY A 150 34.75 -32.07 2.70
N VAL A 151 35.18 -30.98 3.34
CA VAL A 151 36.21 -30.06 2.83
C VAL A 151 37.47 -30.17 3.70
N SER A 152 38.67 -30.02 3.13
CA SER A 152 39.92 -30.08 3.89
C SER A 152 39.94 -29.06 5.03
N GLU A 153 40.51 -29.43 6.20
CA GLU A 153 40.47 -28.60 7.42
C GLU A 153 40.95 -27.15 7.18
N ARG A 154 41.97 -26.98 6.33
CA ARG A 154 42.51 -25.66 5.96
C ARG A 154 41.48 -24.79 5.23
N THR A 155 40.74 -25.38 4.29
CA THR A 155 39.72 -24.65 3.51
C THR A 155 38.48 -24.39 4.35
N GLY A 156 38.08 -25.34 5.20
CA GLY A 156 36.99 -25.17 6.16
C GLY A 156 37.26 -24.06 7.17
N GLY A 157 38.51 -23.98 7.67
CA GLY A 157 38.96 -22.92 8.58
C GLY A 157 38.90 -21.52 7.95
N LEU A 158 39.38 -21.38 6.70
CA LEU A 158 39.34 -20.10 5.97
C LEU A 158 37.90 -19.65 5.67
N ILE A 159 37.01 -20.57 5.31
CA ILE A 159 35.59 -20.25 5.08
C ILE A 159 34.94 -19.79 6.39
N ARG A 160 35.26 -20.42 7.53
CA ARG A 160 34.73 -20.02 8.84
C ARG A 160 35.20 -18.62 9.24
N GLN A 161 36.51 -18.34 9.15
CA GLN A 161 37.07 -17.04 9.50
C GLN A 161 36.51 -15.90 8.65
N VAL A 162 36.38 -16.11 7.33
CA VAL A 162 35.96 -15.05 6.41
C VAL A 162 34.43 -14.90 6.33
N LYS A 163 33.67 -16.00 6.35
CA LYS A 163 32.22 -15.96 6.10
C LYS A 163 31.35 -16.05 7.35
N ILE A 164 31.85 -16.60 8.44
CA ILE A 164 31.10 -16.73 9.70
C ILE A 164 31.57 -15.69 10.72
N GLU A 165 32.88 -15.57 10.92
CA GLU A 165 33.46 -14.64 11.89
C GLU A 165 33.66 -13.22 11.31
N GLY A 166 33.49 -13.07 9.99
CA GLY A 166 33.53 -11.78 9.31
C GLY A 166 34.92 -11.15 9.23
N GLN A 167 35.98 -11.95 9.42
CA GLN A 167 37.36 -11.48 9.25
C GLN A 167 37.61 -11.15 7.78
N SER A 168 38.46 -10.14 7.53
CA SER A 168 38.80 -9.81 6.15
C SER A 168 39.72 -10.88 5.57
N ILE A 169 39.65 -11.09 4.24
CA ILE A 169 40.48 -12.07 3.54
C ILE A 169 41.99 -11.79 3.78
N ASP A 170 42.36 -10.52 3.95
CA ASP A 170 43.74 -10.11 4.24
C ASP A 170 44.18 -10.47 5.67
N ASP A 171 43.27 -10.48 6.64
CA ASP A 171 43.60 -10.80 8.03
C ASP A 171 43.68 -12.33 8.24
N ALA A 172 42.81 -13.09 7.56
CA ALA A 172 42.89 -14.55 7.50
C ALA A 172 44.15 -15.03 6.75
N ALA A 173 44.56 -14.33 5.68
CA ALA A 173 45.79 -14.62 4.95
C ALA A 173 47.06 -14.24 5.74
N ARG A 174 47.03 -13.16 6.54
CA ARG A 174 48.13 -12.77 7.43
C ARG A 174 48.33 -13.71 8.61
N ALA A 175 47.25 -14.36 9.05
CA ALA A 175 47.31 -15.37 10.10
C ALA A 175 47.92 -16.70 9.60
N ASP A 176 47.85 -16.98 8.29
CA ASP A 176 48.23 -18.27 7.69
C ASP A 176 49.65 -18.28 7.06
N ASP A 177 50.37 -17.14 6.94
CA ASP A 177 51.83 -17.16 6.75
C ASP A 177 52.54 -15.80 6.96
N MET A 178 53.44 -15.73 7.94
CA MET A 178 54.46 -14.68 8.06
C MET A 178 55.63 -15.02 7.13
N SER A 179 55.80 -14.30 6.02
CA SER A 179 57.14 -14.09 5.45
C SER A 179 57.27 -12.74 4.75
N GLN A 180 58.50 -12.24 4.82
CA GLN A 180 58.89 -10.84 4.70
C GLN A 180 58.99 -10.38 3.25
N SER A 181 58.68 -9.12 2.98
CA SER A 181 59.61 -8.21 2.30
C SER A 181 59.11 -6.77 2.33
N ALA A 182 60.01 -5.89 2.75
CA ALA A 182 59.85 -4.46 2.81
C ALA A 182 59.79 -3.86 1.39
N GLY A 183 58.81 -2.98 1.15
CA GLY A 183 58.82 -2.11 -0.04
C GLY A 183 57.46 -1.92 -0.72
N GLY A 184 56.43 -1.42 -0.02
CA GLY A 184 55.12 -1.20 -0.66
C GLY A 184 54.16 -0.21 0.01
N TRP A 185 54.54 0.45 1.11
CA TRP A 185 53.61 1.30 1.88
C TRP A 185 53.51 2.74 1.37
N ARG A 186 54.20 3.08 0.27
CA ARG A 186 54.15 4.42 -0.35
C ARG A 186 53.00 4.62 -1.34
N SER A 187 52.08 3.67 -1.48
CA SER A 187 50.90 3.77 -2.37
C SER A 187 49.55 3.74 -1.64
N ILE A 188 49.46 4.20 -0.39
CA ILE A 188 48.19 4.37 0.38
C ILE A 188 47.33 5.54 -0.19
N GLY A 189 47.41 5.79 -1.51
CA GLY A 189 46.56 6.70 -2.27
C GLY A 189 45.43 6.01 -3.04
N ALA A 190 45.32 4.67 -3.02
CA ALA A 190 44.34 3.95 -3.83
C ALA A 190 43.78 2.70 -3.13
N LEU A 191 42.75 2.89 -2.28
CA LEU A 191 41.84 1.79 -1.90
C LEU A 191 40.39 2.24 -2.19
N PRO A 192 39.68 1.62 -3.16
CA PRO A 192 38.32 2.01 -3.55
C PRO A 192 37.28 1.87 -2.42
N ARG A 193 37.57 1.07 -1.39
CA ARG A 193 36.60 0.60 -0.39
C ARG A 193 36.16 1.65 0.64
N TRP A 194 36.95 2.72 0.83
CA TRP A 194 36.61 3.83 1.74
C TRP A 194 35.98 5.03 1.01
N ARG A 195 36.26 5.17 -0.29
CA ARG A 195 35.61 6.19 -1.13
C ARG A 195 34.11 5.92 -1.26
N SER A 196 33.71 4.67 -1.48
CA SER A 196 32.30 4.31 -1.59
C SER A 196 31.50 4.64 -0.32
N GLY A 197 32.03 4.35 0.87
CA GLY A 197 31.37 4.70 2.13
C GLY A 197 31.25 6.21 2.37
N LEU A 198 32.30 6.99 2.04
CA LEU A 198 32.28 8.44 2.16
C LEU A 198 31.42 9.11 1.08
N GLU A 199 31.42 8.58 -0.15
CA GLU A 199 30.55 9.03 -1.24
C GLU A 199 29.09 8.73 -0.92
N ALA A 200 28.76 7.55 -0.38
CA ALA A 200 27.40 7.21 0.01
C ALA A 200 26.88 8.03 1.21
N ILE A 201 27.74 8.34 2.19
CA ILE A 201 27.40 9.28 3.28
C ILE A 201 27.08 10.66 2.68
N LYS A 202 27.93 11.18 1.78
CA LYS A 202 27.67 12.45 1.10
C LYS A 202 26.40 12.43 0.26
N ILE A 203 26.12 11.36 -0.48
CA ILE A 203 24.89 11.24 -1.29
C ILE A 203 23.66 11.24 -0.38
N THR A 204 23.73 10.59 0.78
CA THR A 204 22.61 10.57 1.73
C THR A 204 22.41 11.95 2.36
N ASP A 205 23.48 12.67 2.70
CA ASP A 205 23.42 14.03 3.23
C ASP A 205 22.89 15.02 2.18
N ASP A 206 23.33 14.92 0.94
CA ASP A 206 22.84 15.72 -0.20
C ASP A 206 21.37 15.45 -0.48
N LEU A 207 20.93 14.19 -0.40
CA LEU A 207 19.51 13.82 -0.50
C LEU A 207 18.72 14.49 0.63
N ILE A 208 19.16 14.37 1.89
CA ILE A 208 18.50 14.98 3.04
C ILE A 208 18.42 16.51 2.88
N ASN A 209 19.49 17.16 2.41
CA ASN A 209 19.51 18.59 2.11
C ASN A 209 18.43 18.98 1.10
N ARG A 210 18.28 18.22 0.00
CA ARG A 210 17.25 18.47 -1.01
C ARG A 210 15.83 18.26 -0.46
N LEU A 211 15.58 17.13 0.21
CA LEU A 211 14.26 16.79 0.74
C LEU A 211 13.79 17.77 1.82
N THR A 212 14.71 18.34 2.59
CA THR A 212 14.41 19.34 3.63
C THR A 212 14.23 20.74 3.06
N GLY A 213 14.94 21.09 1.98
CA GLY A 213 14.76 22.34 1.24
C GLY A 213 13.44 22.44 0.49
N GLU A 214 12.90 21.31 0.03
CA GLU A 214 11.60 21.26 -0.69
C GLU A 214 10.39 21.00 0.22
N LEU A 215 10.57 21.07 1.54
CA LEU A 215 9.52 20.74 2.49
C LEU A 215 8.39 21.76 2.46
N LYS A 216 7.22 21.31 1.99
CA LYS A 216 5.95 22.05 2.09
C LYS A 216 5.06 21.45 3.19
N PRO A 217 4.38 22.28 4.00
CA PRO A 217 3.39 21.81 4.97
C PRO A 217 2.31 20.94 4.32
N VAL A 218 1.89 19.91 5.04
CA VAL A 218 0.90 18.93 4.61
C VAL A 218 -0.27 18.95 5.57
N SER A 219 -1.41 19.44 5.07
CA SER A 219 -2.66 19.47 5.83
C SER A 219 -3.08 18.06 6.25
N ARG A 220 -3.72 17.94 7.43
CA ARG A 220 -4.33 16.69 7.93
C ARG A 220 -5.24 15.99 6.90
N HIS A 221 -5.93 16.78 6.08
CA HIS A 221 -6.88 16.30 5.10
C HIS A 221 -6.33 16.27 3.66
N ALA A 222 -5.02 16.30 3.45
CA ALA A 222 -4.42 16.43 2.11
C ALA A 222 -4.82 15.25 1.20
N MET A 223 -4.72 14.03 1.72
CA MET A 223 -5.09 12.81 0.99
C MET A 223 -6.58 12.75 0.70
N GLN A 224 -7.42 13.07 1.70
CA GLN A 224 -8.87 13.10 1.53
C GLN A 224 -9.27 14.14 0.48
N ARG A 225 -8.71 15.36 0.52
CA ARG A 225 -8.96 16.41 -0.48
C ARG A 225 -8.53 15.99 -1.88
N LEU A 226 -7.38 15.31 -2.01
CA LEU A 226 -6.92 14.78 -3.31
C LEU A 226 -7.93 13.79 -3.89
N LEU A 227 -8.32 12.78 -3.10
CA LEU A 227 -9.21 11.71 -3.54
C LEU A 227 -10.63 12.24 -3.79
N LEU A 228 -11.17 13.08 -2.91
CA LEU A 228 -12.48 13.71 -3.08
C LEU A 228 -12.50 14.66 -4.27
N GLY A 229 -11.44 15.42 -4.52
CA GLY A 229 -11.33 16.28 -5.69
C GLY A 229 -11.35 15.49 -7.00
N HIS A 230 -10.66 14.35 -7.05
CA HIS A 230 -10.68 13.46 -8.22
C HIS A 230 -12.02 12.73 -8.38
N ALA A 231 -12.66 12.31 -7.27
CA ALA A 231 -14.01 11.74 -7.28
C ALA A 231 -15.02 12.75 -7.82
N LEU A 232 -14.97 14.01 -7.36
CA LEU A 232 -15.84 15.09 -7.83
C LEU A 232 -15.61 15.41 -9.31
N LEU A 233 -14.35 15.52 -9.75
CA LEU A 233 -14.00 15.74 -11.15
C LEU A 233 -14.60 14.65 -12.05
N GLY A 234 -14.45 13.39 -11.64
CA GLY A 234 -15.03 12.26 -12.37
C GLY A 234 -16.56 12.25 -12.35
N MET A 235 -17.16 12.58 -11.20
CA MET A 235 -18.62 12.69 -11.07
C MET A 235 -19.18 13.77 -12.02
N VAL A 236 -18.55 14.94 -12.09
CA VAL A 236 -18.95 16.01 -13.03
C VAL A 236 -18.86 15.52 -14.47
N ALA A 237 -17.78 14.83 -14.85
CA ALA A 237 -17.67 14.23 -16.17
C ALA A 237 -18.76 13.17 -16.44
N GLY A 238 -19.08 12.34 -15.45
CA GLY A 238 -20.18 11.37 -15.52
C GLY A 238 -21.55 12.03 -15.70
N VAL A 239 -21.82 13.14 -15.01
CA VAL A 239 -23.04 13.94 -15.19
C VAL A 239 -23.11 14.50 -16.61
N VAL A 240 -22.01 15.04 -17.14
CA VAL A 240 -21.95 15.54 -18.53
C VAL A 240 -22.24 14.42 -19.52
N ILE A 241 -21.65 13.24 -19.34
CA ILE A 241 -21.92 12.06 -20.19
C ILE A 241 -23.40 11.68 -20.11
N MET A 242 -23.97 11.60 -18.91
CA MET A 242 -25.38 11.26 -18.73
C MET A 242 -26.29 12.28 -19.43
N LEU A 243 -26.07 13.58 -19.22
CA LEU A 243 -26.90 14.62 -19.83
C LEU A 243 -26.74 14.70 -21.35
N ALA A 244 -25.53 14.53 -21.88
CA ALA A 244 -25.26 14.67 -23.30
C ALA A 244 -25.73 13.47 -24.15
N PHE A 245 -25.67 12.25 -23.60
CA PHE A 245 -25.93 11.03 -24.36
C PHE A 245 -27.20 10.30 -23.96
N LEU A 246 -27.60 10.35 -22.68
CA LEU A 246 -28.73 9.60 -22.15
C LEU A 246 -29.94 10.51 -21.87
N GLY A 247 -29.69 11.75 -21.47
CA GLY A 247 -30.70 12.71 -21.01
C GLY A 247 -31.26 12.35 -19.63
N ALA A 248 -31.85 13.34 -18.97
CA ALA A 248 -32.62 13.11 -17.74
C ALA A 248 -33.98 12.48 -18.09
N ARG A 249 -34.54 11.67 -17.17
CA ARG A 249 -35.90 11.14 -17.33
C ARG A 249 -36.92 12.27 -17.43
N HIS A 250 -37.90 12.13 -18.31
CA HIS A 250 -38.90 13.18 -18.60
C HIS A 250 -39.87 13.42 -17.43
N ASP A 251 -40.12 12.39 -16.62
CA ASP A 251 -41.02 12.40 -15.47
C ASP A 251 -40.30 12.70 -14.14
N LEU A 252 -39.11 13.33 -14.18
CA LEU A 252 -38.25 13.53 -13.01
C LEU A 252 -38.97 14.19 -11.83
N ALA A 253 -39.75 15.24 -12.08
CA ALA A 253 -40.50 15.94 -11.03
C ALA A 253 -41.52 15.03 -10.32
N ALA A 254 -42.22 14.18 -11.07
CA ALA A 254 -43.14 13.20 -10.52
C ALA A 254 -42.38 12.07 -9.79
N ALA A 255 -41.28 11.59 -10.37
CA ALA A 255 -40.45 10.55 -9.78
C ALA A 255 -39.90 10.95 -8.41
N MET A 256 -39.44 12.20 -8.25
CA MET A 256 -38.92 12.73 -6.99
C MET A 256 -39.95 12.76 -5.85
N ALA A 257 -41.24 12.70 -6.16
CA ALA A 257 -42.31 12.57 -5.16
C ALA A 257 -42.50 11.12 -4.67
N THR A 258 -41.81 10.14 -5.26
CA THR A 258 -41.97 8.72 -4.93
C THR A 258 -40.83 8.20 -4.06
N PRO A 259 -41.08 7.30 -3.09
CA PRO A 259 -40.02 6.64 -2.32
C PRO A 259 -39.07 5.80 -3.20
N ALA A 260 -39.55 5.29 -4.32
CA ALA A 260 -38.77 4.46 -5.24
C ALA A 260 -37.62 5.22 -5.93
N PHE A 261 -37.79 6.54 -6.17
CA PHE A 261 -36.68 7.36 -6.64
C PHE A 261 -35.58 7.46 -5.57
N TRP A 262 -35.98 7.81 -4.34
CA TRP A 262 -35.05 8.01 -3.23
C TRP A 262 -34.35 6.74 -2.76
N SER A 263 -34.96 5.56 -2.89
CA SER A 263 -34.33 4.29 -2.49
C SER A 263 -33.00 4.04 -3.24
N LYS A 264 -32.92 4.41 -4.52
CA LYS A 264 -31.69 4.33 -5.34
C LYS A 264 -30.58 5.22 -4.77
N LEU A 265 -30.92 6.48 -4.48
CA LEU A 265 -29.98 7.45 -3.94
C LEU A 265 -29.54 7.07 -2.52
N CYS A 266 -30.47 6.64 -1.68
CA CYS A 266 -30.19 6.17 -0.32
C CYS A 266 -29.25 4.96 -0.33
N TYR A 267 -29.51 3.98 -1.20
CA TYR A 267 -28.64 2.81 -1.36
C TYR A 267 -27.20 3.22 -1.73
N ALA A 268 -27.04 4.04 -2.77
CA ALA A 268 -25.72 4.50 -3.18
C ALA A 268 -25.02 5.37 -2.13
N ALA A 269 -25.76 6.27 -1.45
CA ALA A 269 -25.22 7.11 -0.40
C ALA A 269 -24.73 6.30 0.81
N LEU A 270 -25.51 5.32 1.27
CA LEU A 270 -25.11 4.42 2.36
C LEU A 270 -23.86 3.61 1.99
N LEU A 271 -23.82 3.10 0.76
CA LEU A 271 -22.67 2.36 0.27
C LEU A 271 -21.41 3.25 0.21
N LEU A 272 -21.53 4.47 -0.29
CA LEU A 272 -20.42 5.44 -0.34
C LEU A 272 -19.96 5.88 1.06
N ALA A 273 -20.87 6.01 2.02
CA ALA A 273 -20.53 6.34 3.40
C ALA A 273 -19.60 5.28 4.04
N VAL A 274 -19.73 4.01 3.64
CA VAL A 274 -18.84 2.93 4.08
C VAL A 274 -17.58 2.82 3.22
N LEU A 275 -17.72 2.97 1.90
CA LEU A 275 -16.62 2.74 0.95
C LEU A 275 -15.61 3.88 0.89
N LEU A 276 -16.00 5.15 1.08
CA LEU A 276 -15.08 6.29 1.04
C LEU A 276 -14.04 6.22 2.17
N PRO A 277 -14.40 6.00 3.45
CA PRO A 277 -13.41 5.75 4.50
C PRO A 277 -12.52 4.54 4.21
N ALA A 278 -13.09 3.46 3.66
CA ALA A 278 -12.31 2.28 3.28
C ALA A 278 -11.29 2.59 2.16
N LEU A 279 -11.66 3.40 1.17
CA LEU A 279 -10.77 3.87 0.10
C LEU A 279 -9.61 4.70 0.68
N PHE A 280 -9.90 5.61 1.62
CA PHE A 280 -8.86 6.39 2.29
C PHE A 280 -7.87 5.48 3.03
N ALA A 281 -8.39 4.49 3.73
CA ALA A 281 -7.58 3.60 4.55
C ALA A 281 -6.73 2.64 3.69
N LEU A 282 -7.30 2.11 2.59
CA LEU A 282 -6.62 1.25 1.62
C LEU A 282 -5.58 1.98 0.75
N SER A 283 -5.68 3.31 0.63
CA SER A 283 -4.72 4.15 -0.10
C SER A 283 -3.42 4.42 0.67
N ARG A 284 -3.34 3.98 1.93
CA ARG A 284 -2.16 4.09 2.80
C ARG A 284 -1.27 2.85 2.66
N PRO A 285 0.04 2.93 3.02
CA PRO A 285 0.98 1.81 2.92
C PRO A 285 0.77 0.74 4.00
N LEU A 286 -0.40 0.68 4.64
CA LEU A 286 -0.72 -0.31 5.65
C LEU A 286 -1.66 -1.37 5.06
N ARG A 287 -1.44 -2.62 5.42
CA ARG A 287 -2.35 -3.70 5.05
C ARG A 287 -3.68 -3.51 5.79
N GLN A 288 -4.74 -3.30 5.02
CA GLN A 288 -6.10 -3.18 5.53
C GLN A 288 -7.05 -4.07 4.74
N ASN A 289 -8.22 -4.33 5.32
CA ASN A 289 -9.30 -5.11 4.72
C ASN A 289 -10.49 -4.18 4.46
N LEU A 290 -11.34 -4.58 3.52
CA LEU A 290 -12.62 -3.93 3.28
C LEU A 290 -13.54 -4.13 4.51
N PRO A 291 -14.41 -3.17 4.86
CA PRO A 291 -15.36 -3.30 5.96
C PRO A 291 -16.54 -4.23 5.61
N TRP A 292 -16.23 -5.52 5.36
CA TRP A 292 -17.20 -6.53 4.96
C TRP A 292 -18.46 -6.60 5.85
N PRO A 293 -18.39 -6.52 7.19
CA PRO A 293 -19.60 -6.55 8.02
C PRO A 293 -20.59 -5.41 7.71
N ALA A 294 -20.09 -4.20 7.50
CA ALA A 294 -20.93 -3.05 7.15
C ALA A 294 -21.53 -3.18 5.74
N LEU A 295 -20.74 -3.69 4.79
CA LEU A 295 -21.23 -3.96 3.43
C LEU A 295 -22.31 -5.06 3.44
N LEU A 296 -22.07 -6.17 4.14
CA LEU A 296 -23.02 -7.26 4.30
C LEU A 296 -24.32 -6.80 4.98
N LEU A 297 -24.24 -5.89 5.95
CA LEU A 297 -25.41 -5.27 6.55
C LEU A 297 -26.24 -4.49 5.52
N ILE A 298 -25.59 -3.62 4.73
CA ILE A 298 -26.27 -2.84 3.67
C ILE A 298 -26.95 -3.79 2.66
N PHE A 299 -26.23 -4.81 2.17
CA PHE A 299 -26.78 -5.76 1.21
C PHE A 299 -27.89 -6.63 1.81
N SER A 300 -27.77 -7.03 3.08
CA SER A 300 -28.83 -7.78 3.79
C SER A 300 -30.08 -6.93 3.96
N CYS A 301 -29.96 -5.67 4.37
CA CYS A 301 -31.10 -4.76 4.52
C CYS A 301 -31.79 -4.51 3.16
N LEU A 302 -31.02 -4.27 2.10
CA LEU A 302 -31.57 -4.09 0.76
C LEU A 302 -32.25 -5.37 0.24
N GLY A 303 -31.62 -6.53 0.45
CA GLY A 303 -32.17 -7.83 0.07
C GLY A 303 -33.47 -8.15 0.80
N ALA A 304 -33.55 -7.88 2.11
CA ALA A 304 -34.77 -8.04 2.89
C ALA A 304 -35.89 -7.11 2.38
N ALA A 305 -35.58 -5.84 2.10
CA ALA A 305 -36.56 -4.89 1.55
C ALA A 305 -37.03 -5.29 0.14
N ALA A 306 -36.13 -5.86 -0.69
CA ALA A 306 -36.45 -6.39 -2.00
C ALA A 306 -37.38 -7.62 -1.91
N ILE A 307 -37.10 -8.57 -1.01
CA ILE A 307 -37.94 -9.75 -0.77
C ILE A 307 -39.33 -9.30 -0.29
N TYR A 308 -39.39 -8.39 0.69
CA TYR A 308 -40.65 -7.86 1.21
C TYR A 308 -41.50 -7.23 0.09
N GLN A 309 -40.91 -6.36 -0.75
CA GLN A 309 -41.63 -5.76 -1.88
C GLN A 309 -42.10 -6.82 -2.90
N TRP A 310 -41.31 -7.86 -3.13
CA TRP A 310 -41.63 -8.93 -4.07
C TRP A 310 -42.78 -9.82 -3.57
N GLU A 311 -42.85 -10.09 -2.26
CA GLU A 311 -43.91 -10.89 -1.64
C GLU A 311 -45.26 -10.15 -1.66
N GLU A 312 -45.26 -8.87 -1.32
CA GLU A 312 -46.44 -7.98 -1.36
C GLU A 312 -46.97 -7.76 -2.79
N ALA A 313 -46.10 -7.90 -3.81
CA ALA A 313 -46.49 -7.72 -5.20
C ALA A 313 -47.33 -8.89 -5.73
N SER A 314 -48.34 -8.56 -6.54
CA SER A 314 -49.12 -9.56 -7.27
C SER A 314 -48.22 -10.38 -8.20
N PRO A 315 -48.56 -11.67 -8.47
CA PRO A 315 -47.72 -12.55 -9.30
C PRO A 315 -47.38 -11.99 -10.69
N GLU A 316 -48.26 -11.17 -11.24
CA GLU A 316 -48.10 -10.51 -12.55
C GLU A 316 -47.03 -9.40 -12.54
N VAL A 317 -46.86 -8.71 -11.41
CA VAL A 317 -45.95 -7.56 -11.26
C VAL A 317 -44.55 -8.00 -10.82
N ARG A 318 -44.43 -9.13 -10.11
CA ARG A 318 -43.16 -9.73 -9.67
C ARG A 318 -42.05 -9.78 -10.73
N PRO A 319 -42.28 -10.27 -11.97
CA PRO A 319 -41.23 -10.30 -12.98
C PRO A 319 -40.74 -8.89 -13.36
N VAL A 320 -41.65 -7.90 -13.40
CA VAL A 320 -41.32 -6.50 -13.70
C VAL A 320 -40.46 -5.88 -12.61
N LEU A 321 -40.68 -6.21 -11.33
CA LEU A 321 -39.86 -5.71 -10.22
C LEU A 321 -38.42 -6.22 -10.22
N VAL A 322 -38.17 -7.37 -10.84
CA VAL A 322 -36.85 -8.01 -10.92
C VAL A 322 -36.12 -7.63 -12.20
N TRP A 323 -36.79 -7.74 -13.34
CA TRP A 323 -36.19 -7.54 -14.66
C TRP A 323 -36.36 -6.13 -15.21
N GLY A 324 -37.40 -5.42 -14.79
CA GLY A 324 -37.77 -4.13 -15.37
C GLY A 324 -37.81 -4.18 -16.90
N TYR A 325 -37.51 -3.05 -17.53
CA TYR A 325 -37.31 -2.93 -18.97
C TYR A 325 -35.83 -2.78 -19.35
N THR A 326 -34.98 -2.47 -18.37
CA THR A 326 -33.60 -2.04 -18.61
C THR A 326 -32.55 -2.89 -17.89
N ALA A 327 -32.89 -4.06 -17.35
CA ALA A 327 -31.99 -4.92 -16.56
C ALA A 327 -30.65 -5.20 -17.23
N LEU A 328 -30.66 -5.51 -18.53
CA LEU A 328 -29.45 -5.88 -19.26
C LEU A 328 -28.64 -4.68 -19.75
N VAL A 329 -29.16 -3.47 -19.61
CA VAL A 329 -28.52 -2.23 -20.10
C VAL A 329 -28.02 -1.38 -18.93
N CYS A 330 -28.78 -1.32 -17.83
CA CYS A 330 -28.45 -0.53 -16.64
C CYS A 330 -27.04 -0.80 -16.09
N PRO A 331 -26.59 -2.06 -15.88
CA PRO A 331 -25.27 -2.33 -15.32
C PRO A 331 -24.13 -1.75 -16.18
N TRP A 332 -24.28 -1.80 -17.51
CA TRP A 332 -23.31 -1.26 -18.45
C TRP A 332 -23.33 0.26 -18.50
N LEU A 333 -24.50 0.90 -18.45
CA LEU A 333 -24.60 2.35 -18.40
C LEU A 333 -24.06 2.91 -17.09
N ILE A 334 -24.34 2.27 -15.95
CA ILE A 334 -23.70 2.57 -14.67
C ILE A 334 -22.19 2.46 -14.81
N GLY A 335 -21.71 1.34 -15.38
CA GLY A 335 -20.30 1.13 -15.64
C GLY A 335 -19.65 2.25 -16.45
N LEU A 336 -20.29 2.64 -17.56
CA LEU A 336 -19.84 3.69 -18.46
C LEU A 336 -19.77 5.06 -17.77
N ILE A 337 -20.82 5.45 -17.05
CA ILE A 337 -20.90 6.71 -16.29
C ILE A 337 -19.86 6.74 -15.17
N SER A 338 -19.50 5.59 -14.61
CA SER A 338 -18.45 5.44 -13.60
C SER A 338 -17.02 5.49 -14.16
N LEU A 339 -16.78 5.28 -15.45
CA LEU A 339 -15.40 5.21 -15.97
C LEU A 339 -14.57 6.48 -15.71
N PRO A 340 -15.09 7.72 -15.89
CA PRO A 340 -14.33 8.93 -15.60
C PRO A 340 -13.91 9.03 -14.13
N THR A 341 -14.80 8.68 -13.21
CA THR A 341 -14.51 8.64 -11.76
C THR A 341 -13.47 7.58 -11.43
N LEU A 342 -13.57 6.39 -12.02
CA LEU A 342 -12.59 5.33 -11.81
C LEU A 342 -11.21 5.73 -12.31
N ALA A 343 -11.12 6.26 -13.55
CA ALA A 343 -9.87 6.70 -14.14
C ALA A 343 -9.22 7.82 -13.30
N SER A 344 -10.00 8.83 -12.91
CA SER A 344 -9.56 9.95 -12.08
C SER A 344 -9.06 9.48 -10.70
N LEU A 345 -9.79 8.56 -10.05
CA LEU A 345 -9.36 7.99 -8.76
C LEU A 345 -8.08 7.16 -8.87
N LEU A 346 -7.93 6.33 -9.92
CA LEU A 346 -6.70 5.57 -10.13
C LEU A 346 -5.50 6.51 -10.33
N LEU A 347 -5.65 7.61 -11.09
CA LEU A 347 -4.61 8.64 -11.23
C LEU A 347 -4.24 9.30 -9.89
N ALA A 348 -5.22 9.54 -9.02
CA ALA A 348 -4.97 10.05 -7.68
C ALA A 348 -4.20 9.05 -6.81
N ILE A 349 -4.63 7.78 -6.81
CA ILE A 349 -4.02 6.73 -5.98
C ILE A 349 -2.59 6.39 -6.44
N ARG A 350 -2.25 6.61 -7.71
CA ARG A 350 -0.85 6.50 -8.20
C ARG A 350 0.13 7.42 -7.46
N LYS A 351 -0.36 8.53 -6.90
CA LYS A 351 0.44 9.45 -6.07
C LYS A 351 0.56 8.98 -4.62
N LEU A 352 -0.09 7.89 -4.26
CA LEU A 352 -0.15 7.31 -2.92
C LEU A 352 0.65 5.99 -2.90
N ALA A 353 0.46 5.19 -1.85
CA ALA A 353 1.18 3.93 -1.68
C ALA A 353 0.27 2.87 -1.08
N PRO A 354 -0.71 2.35 -1.84
CA PRO A 354 -1.53 1.26 -1.33
C PRO A 354 -0.68 0.01 -1.09
N ALA A 355 -0.83 -0.62 0.08
CA ALA A 355 -0.17 -1.90 0.38
C ALA A 355 -0.70 -3.08 -0.45
N ARG A 356 -1.94 -2.96 -0.95
CA ARG A 356 -2.60 -3.94 -1.82
C ARG A 356 -3.19 -3.22 -3.05
N PRO A 357 -2.40 -3.06 -4.13
CA PRO A 357 -2.81 -2.34 -5.35
C PRO A 357 -4.16 -2.81 -5.91
N THR A 358 -4.37 -4.12 -6.00
CA THR A 358 -5.62 -4.74 -6.49
C THR A 358 -6.81 -4.39 -5.60
N LEU A 359 -6.66 -4.46 -4.27
CA LEU A 359 -7.75 -4.16 -3.33
C LEU A 359 -8.07 -2.65 -3.27
N ALA A 360 -7.05 -1.80 -3.34
CA ALA A 360 -7.25 -0.34 -3.42
C ALA A 360 -7.95 0.04 -4.73
N GLY A 361 -7.56 -0.59 -5.84
CA GLY A 361 -8.25 -0.47 -7.13
C GLY A 361 -9.70 -0.96 -7.07
N PHE A 362 -9.95 -2.11 -6.43
CA PHE A 362 -11.30 -2.63 -6.22
C PHE A 362 -12.18 -1.64 -5.44
N ALA A 363 -11.66 -1.10 -4.33
CA ALA A 363 -12.37 -0.08 -3.55
C ALA A 363 -12.64 1.19 -4.35
N ALA A 364 -11.67 1.66 -5.15
CA ALA A 364 -11.86 2.80 -6.04
C ALA A 364 -12.95 2.53 -7.10
N GLY A 365 -12.98 1.31 -7.64
CA GLY A 365 -14.02 0.83 -8.54
C GLY A 365 -15.41 0.82 -7.89
N LEU A 366 -15.55 0.28 -6.68
CA LEU A 366 -16.82 0.28 -5.95
C LEU A 366 -17.31 1.70 -5.61
N VAL A 367 -16.42 2.60 -5.16
CA VAL A 367 -16.74 4.02 -4.95
C VAL A 367 -17.19 4.67 -6.25
N SER A 368 -16.47 4.40 -7.34
CA SER A 368 -16.82 4.90 -8.66
C SER A 368 -18.20 4.40 -9.13
N GLY A 369 -18.49 3.11 -8.93
CA GLY A 369 -19.80 2.49 -9.18
C GLY A 369 -20.91 3.16 -8.39
N GLY A 370 -20.70 3.38 -7.09
CA GLY A 370 -21.67 4.08 -6.23
C GLY A 370 -21.94 5.50 -6.68
N ILE A 371 -20.91 6.26 -7.07
CA ILE A 371 -21.05 7.60 -7.67
C ILE A 371 -21.81 7.52 -9.01
N GLY A 372 -21.50 6.52 -9.85
CA GLY A 372 -22.21 6.29 -11.11
C GLY A 372 -23.69 6.01 -10.91
N VAL A 373 -24.06 5.26 -9.86
CA VAL A 373 -25.47 5.06 -9.48
C VAL A 373 -26.14 6.38 -9.06
N LEU A 374 -25.47 7.24 -8.28
CA LEU A 374 -26.03 8.55 -7.92
C LEU A 374 -26.36 9.39 -9.16
N VAL A 375 -25.48 9.37 -10.17
CA VAL A 375 -25.68 10.09 -11.44
C VAL A 375 -26.76 9.42 -12.27
N TYR A 376 -26.70 8.09 -12.44
CA TYR A 376 -27.60 7.32 -13.28
C TYR A 376 -29.04 7.28 -12.77
N ALA A 377 -29.26 7.48 -11.47
CA ALA A 377 -30.60 7.53 -10.86
C ALA A 377 -31.51 8.62 -11.49
N PHE A 378 -30.92 9.69 -12.05
CA PHE A 378 -31.65 10.76 -12.73
C PHE A 378 -32.10 10.41 -14.16
N HIS A 379 -31.57 9.33 -14.73
CA HIS A 379 -31.97 8.80 -16.03
C HIS A 379 -32.88 7.56 -15.89
N CYS A 380 -32.54 6.65 -14.98
CA CYS A 380 -33.17 5.33 -14.92
C CYS A 380 -34.65 5.38 -14.47
N PRO A 381 -35.60 4.84 -15.26
CA PRO A 381 -37.03 4.87 -14.94
C PRO A 381 -37.46 3.82 -13.89
N GLU A 382 -36.70 2.74 -13.73
CA GLU A 382 -37.07 1.55 -12.93
C GLU A 382 -37.33 1.87 -11.46
N SER A 383 -38.23 1.15 -10.79
CA SER A 383 -38.63 1.44 -9.39
C SER A 383 -38.49 0.26 -8.43
N GLY A 384 -38.23 -0.95 -8.95
CA GLY A 384 -38.15 -2.17 -8.14
C GLY A 384 -36.92 -2.20 -7.23
N LEU A 385 -37.12 -2.50 -5.95
CA LEU A 385 -36.05 -2.81 -5.01
C LEU A 385 -35.29 -4.09 -5.40
N PRO A 386 -35.94 -5.19 -5.86
CA PRO A 386 -35.22 -6.34 -6.41
C PRO A 386 -34.33 -5.97 -7.60
N PHE A 387 -34.83 -5.10 -8.49
CA PHE A 387 -34.05 -4.58 -9.62
C PHE A 387 -32.79 -3.85 -9.15
N ILE A 388 -32.92 -2.94 -8.17
CA ILE A 388 -31.78 -2.20 -7.60
C ILE A 388 -30.80 -3.17 -6.94
N ALA A 389 -31.31 -4.10 -6.12
CA ALA A 389 -30.50 -5.07 -5.40
C ALA A 389 -29.63 -5.93 -6.32
N LEU A 390 -30.16 -6.34 -7.48
CA LEU A 390 -29.45 -7.18 -8.43
C LEU A 390 -28.61 -6.36 -9.42
N TRP A 391 -29.25 -5.48 -10.19
CA TRP A 391 -28.64 -4.88 -11.37
C TRP A 391 -27.78 -3.67 -11.05
N TYR A 392 -28.15 -2.85 -10.06
CA TYR A 392 -27.29 -1.73 -9.65
C TYR A 392 -26.05 -2.27 -8.93
N THR A 393 -26.24 -3.25 -8.03
CA THR A 393 -25.13 -3.96 -7.40
C THR A 393 -24.22 -4.59 -8.44
N LEU A 394 -24.76 -5.20 -9.50
CA LEU A 394 -23.95 -5.78 -10.58
C LEU A 394 -23.09 -4.73 -11.28
N GLY A 395 -23.65 -3.55 -11.61
CA GLY A 395 -22.87 -2.44 -12.18
C GLY A 395 -21.76 -1.94 -11.24
N ILE A 396 -22.05 -1.83 -9.94
CA ILE A 396 -21.08 -1.44 -8.91
C ILE A 396 -19.97 -2.50 -8.77
N VAL A 397 -20.32 -3.78 -8.70
CA VAL A 397 -19.33 -4.86 -8.60
C VAL A 397 -18.49 -4.95 -9.87
N GLY A 398 -19.11 -4.80 -11.05
CA GLY A 398 -18.40 -4.77 -12.34
C GLY A 398 -17.36 -3.66 -12.40
N THR A 399 -17.72 -2.44 -11.97
CA THR A 399 -16.76 -1.32 -11.84
C THR A 399 -15.69 -1.58 -10.78
N GLY A 400 -16.05 -2.24 -9.67
CA GLY A 400 -15.11 -2.80 -8.70
C GLY A 400 -14.06 -3.71 -9.35
N VAL A 401 -14.49 -4.71 -10.12
CA VAL A 401 -13.60 -5.66 -10.82
C VAL A 401 -12.69 -4.93 -11.81
N LEU A 402 -13.23 -4.00 -12.60
CA LEU A 402 -12.41 -3.16 -13.50
C LEU A 402 -11.38 -2.34 -12.72
N GLY A 403 -11.77 -1.79 -11.58
CA GLY A 403 -10.86 -1.10 -10.65
C GLY A 403 -9.77 -2.02 -10.11
N ALA A 404 -10.10 -3.27 -9.76
CA ALA A 404 -9.13 -4.25 -9.27
C ALA A 404 -8.06 -4.58 -10.34
N LEU A 405 -8.50 -4.80 -11.58
CA LEU A 405 -7.62 -5.00 -12.73
C LEU A 405 -6.75 -3.76 -12.97
N GLY A 406 -7.36 -2.57 -13.01
CA GLY A 406 -6.65 -1.31 -13.12
C GLY A 406 -5.62 -1.12 -12.01
N GLY A 407 -5.96 -1.47 -10.76
CA GLY A 407 -5.08 -1.41 -9.60
C GLY A 407 -3.87 -2.31 -9.72
N ARG A 408 -4.05 -3.55 -10.20
CA ARG A 408 -2.97 -4.53 -10.43
C ARG A 408 -1.89 -3.98 -11.36
N PHE A 409 -2.27 -3.28 -12.42
CA PHE A 409 -1.34 -2.78 -13.44
C PHE A 409 -0.86 -1.34 -13.19
N CYS A 410 -1.71 -0.47 -12.64
CA CYS A 410 -1.44 0.96 -12.54
C CYS A 410 -0.85 1.40 -11.20
N LEU A 411 -1.11 0.69 -10.11
CA LEU A 411 -0.80 1.16 -8.75
C LEU A 411 0.40 0.47 -8.10
N ARG A 412 1.19 -0.28 -8.88
CA ARG A 412 2.48 -0.82 -8.42
C ARG A 412 3.50 0.31 -8.34
N TRP A 413 4.28 0.32 -7.27
CA TRP A 413 5.23 1.38 -6.94
C TRP A 413 6.55 0.85 -6.39
#